data_AF-A0A2A2S315-F1
#
_entry.id   AF-A0A2A2S315-F1
#
_cell.length_a   1.000
_cell.length_b   1.000
_cell.length_c   1.000
_cell.angle_alpha   90.00
_cell.angle_beta   90.00
_cell.angle_gamma   90.00
#
_symmetry.space_group_name_H-M   'P 1'
#
loop_
_entity.id
_entity.type
_entity.pdbx_description
1 polymer ?
#
loop_
_entity_poly.entity_id
_entity_poly.type
_entity_poly.pdbx_seq_one_letter_code
_entity_poly.pdbx_strand_id
1 'polypeptide(L)'
;MSTIEEKLWDYIDGNCTPQEAEAIKMLIETDEVYHKKYNELQVLNSTIDGMEEDEPSMAFTYNVMECIRAEEARVPLKARVDSRIIWGISLFFILTIAVLLVYALSSIKLSAPGKLTDYTKVPVSQLNGLFTGPIGKGFLFFDMVMGLFVMDKVLRRRGMSKG
;
A
#
# COMPACT_ATOMS: atom_id res chain seq x y z
N MET A 1 9.32 -35.40 -4.55
CA MET A 1 9.45 -35.88 -5.94
C MET A 1 8.05 -35.86 -6.51
N SER A 2 7.77 -34.98 -7.48
CA SER A 2 6.45 -34.93 -8.11
C SER A 2 6.23 -36.22 -8.87
N THR A 3 5.16 -36.95 -8.55
CA THR A 3 4.87 -38.22 -9.24
C THR A 3 4.39 -37.93 -10.67
N ILE A 4 4.47 -38.93 -11.56
CA ILE A 4 3.96 -38.83 -12.94
C ILE A 4 2.48 -38.41 -12.94
N GLU A 5 1.71 -38.89 -11.96
CA GLU A 5 0.30 -38.58 -11.77
C GLU A 5 0.06 -37.11 -11.37
N GLU A 6 0.86 -36.54 -10.47
CA GLU A 6 0.74 -35.13 -10.05
C GLU A 6 0.93 -34.17 -11.23
N LYS A 7 1.93 -34.44 -12.09
CA LYS A 7 2.15 -33.66 -13.31
C LYS A 7 1.01 -33.76 -14.31
N LEU A 8 0.40 -34.94 -14.43
CA LEU A 8 -0.76 -35.15 -15.31
C LEU A 8 -2.00 -34.43 -14.77
N TRP A 9 -2.19 -34.38 -13.45
CA TRP A 9 -3.26 -33.59 -12.81
C TRP A 9 -3.07 -32.09 -13.03
N ASP A 10 -1.86 -31.56 -12.81
CA ASP A 10 -1.57 -30.14 -13.07
C ASP A 10 -1.86 -29.76 -14.55
N TYR A 11 -1.63 -30.70 -15.47
CA TYR A 11 -1.93 -30.53 -16.89
C TYR A 11 -3.44 -30.55 -17.18
N ILE A 12 -4.19 -31.47 -16.57
CA ILE A 12 -5.65 -31.58 -16.71
C ILE A 12 -6.35 -30.34 -16.12
N ASP A 13 -5.89 -29.85 -14.97
CA ASP A 13 -6.46 -28.69 -14.27
C ASP A 13 -6.03 -27.34 -14.87
N GLY A 14 -5.09 -27.34 -15.83
CA GLY A 14 -4.57 -26.13 -16.46
C GLY A 14 -3.67 -25.28 -15.56
N ASN A 15 -3.12 -25.88 -14.50
CA ASN A 15 -2.24 -25.22 -13.52
C ASN A 15 -0.75 -25.25 -13.94
N CYS A 16 -0.43 -25.86 -15.09
CA CYS A 16 0.92 -25.88 -15.68
C CYS A 16 1.30 -24.57 -16.40
N THR A 17 2.60 -24.30 -16.47
CA THR A 17 3.12 -23.30 -17.41
C THR A 17 2.97 -23.77 -18.87
N PRO A 18 2.89 -22.88 -19.87
CA PRO A 18 2.71 -23.27 -21.27
C PRO A 18 3.82 -24.20 -21.80
N GLN A 19 5.05 -24.06 -21.28
CA GLN A 19 6.19 -24.90 -21.66
C GLN A 19 6.06 -26.32 -21.08
N GLU A 20 5.57 -26.45 -19.85
CA GLU A 20 5.32 -27.74 -19.21
C GLU A 20 4.13 -28.46 -19.85
N ALA A 21 3.11 -27.72 -20.26
CA ALA A 21 1.96 -28.28 -20.97
C ALA A 21 2.35 -28.91 -22.32
N GLU A 22 3.23 -28.27 -23.09
CA GLU A 22 3.76 -28.84 -24.34
C GLU A 22 4.65 -30.06 -24.10
N ALA A 23 5.51 -30.01 -23.06
CA ALA A 23 6.34 -31.15 -22.69
C ALA A 23 5.51 -32.36 -22.25
N ILE A 24 4.48 -32.15 -21.42
CA ILE A 24 3.57 -33.21 -20.97
C ILE A 24 2.77 -33.77 -22.14
N LYS A 25 2.31 -32.91 -23.06
CA LYS A 25 1.64 -33.36 -24.29
C LYS A 25 2.52 -34.27 -25.14
N MET A 26 3.79 -33.89 -25.36
CA MET A 26 4.74 -34.74 -26.08
C MET A 26 5.00 -36.06 -25.34
N LEU A 27 5.06 -36.04 -24.00
CA LEU A 27 5.22 -37.25 -23.19
C LEU A 27 4.00 -38.17 -23.27
N ILE A 28 2.78 -37.63 -23.30
CA ILE A 28 1.54 -38.40 -23.52
C ILE A 28 1.55 -39.06 -24.91
N GLU A 29 2.08 -38.40 -25.93
CA GLU A 29 2.14 -38.93 -27.30
C GLU A 29 3.29 -39.95 -27.51
N THR A 30 4.41 -39.80 -26.78
CA THR A 30 5.64 -40.57 -27.00
C THR A 30 5.79 -41.74 -26.03
N ASP A 31 5.29 -41.62 -24.80
CA ASP A 31 5.46 -42.59 -23.72
C ASP A 31 4.13 -43.30 -23.39
N GLU A 32 4.10 -44.62 -23.58
CA GLU A 32 2.94 -45.47 -23.32
C GLU A 32 2.52 -45.43 -21.84
N VAL A 33 3.45 -45.21 -20.91
CA VAL A 33 3.17 -45.12 -19.47
C VAL A 33 2.36 -43.85 -19.16
N TYR A 34 2.73 -42.72 -19.77
CA TYR A 34 2.01 -41.46 -19.61
C TYR A 34 0.64 -41.52 -20.28
N HIS A 35 0.55 -42.10 -21.48
CA HIS A 35 -0.71 -42.26 -22.19
C HIS A 35 -1.71 -43.11 -21.40
N LYS A 36 -1.28 -44.24 -20.84
CA LYS A 36 -2.14 -45.12 -20.05
C LYS A 36 -2.64 -44.41 -18.79
N LYS A 37 -1.74 -43.72 -18.07
CA LYS A 37 -2.08 -42.97 -16.85
C LYS A 37 -3.02 -41.80 -17.12
N TYR A 38 -2.80 -41.07 -18.21
CA TYR A 38 -3.70 -40.00 -18.64
C TYR A 38 -5.12 -40.53 -18.89
N ASN A 39 -5.27 -41.65 -19.60
CA ASN A 39 -6.57 -42.26 -19.84
C ASN A 39 -7.25 -42.75 -18.55
N GLU A 40 -6.50 -43.34 -17.62
CA GLU A 40 -7.01 -43.73 -16.29
C GLU A 40 -7.58 -42.51 -15.55
N LEU A 41 -6.85 -41.39 -15.53
CA LEU A 41 -7.29 -40.15 -14.88
C LEU A 41 -8.49 -39.51 -15.57
N GLN A 42 -8.53 -39.55 -16.91
CA GLN A 42 -9.67 -39.02 -17.67
C GLN A 42 -10.95 -39.82 -17.41
N VAL A 43 -10.86 -41.15 -17.33
CA VAL A 43 -12.00 -42.01 -16.98
C VAL A 43 -12.46 -41.72 -15.55
N LEU A 44 -11.53 -41.58 -14.61
CA LEU A 44 -11.85 -41.23 -13.22
C LEU A 44 -12.58 -39.88 -13.15
N ASN A 45 -12.07 -38.85 -13.82
CA ASN A 45 -12.69 -37.52 -13.83
C ASN A 45 -14.12 -37.56 -14.40
N SER A 46 -14.32 -38.28 -15.52
CA SER A 46 -15.66 -38.45 -16.11
C SER A 46 -16.62 -39.24 -15.22
N THR A 47 -16.09 -40.16 -14.40
CA THR A 47 -16.90 -40.92 -13.44
C THR A 47 -17.35 -40.02 -12.28
N ILE A 48 -16.46 -39.15 -11.79
CA ILE A 48 -16.76 -38.19 -10.73
C ILE A 48 -17.78 -37.15 -11.22
N ASP A 49 -17.61 -36.63 -12.44
CA ASP A 49 -18.52 -35.67 -13.07
C ASP A 49 -19.93 -36.25 -13.31
N GLY A 50 -20.02 -37.57 -13.49
CA GLY A 50 -21.29 -38.29 -13.62
C GLY A 50 -21.94 -38.71 -12.30
N MET A 51 -21.30 -38.47 -11.15
CA MET A 51 -21.93 -38.69 -9.85
C MET A 51 -22.99 -37.61 -9.61
N GLU A 52 -24.12 -37.99 -9.03
CA GLU A 52 -25.14 -37.00 -8.64
C GLU A 52 -24.51 -36.01 -7.66
N GLU A 53 -24.55 -34.73 -8.00
CA GLU A 53 -24.09 -33.66 -7.12
C GLU A 53 -24.98 -33.64 -5.87
N ASP A 54 -24.42 -34.04 -4.73
CA ASP A 54 -25.09 -33.88 -3.44
C ASP A 54 -25.21 -32.39 -3.10
N GLU A 55 -26.44 -31.85 -3.14
CA GLU A 55 -26.67 -30.45 -2.77
C GLU A 55 -26.24 -30.23 -1.31
N PRO A 56 -25.39 -29.24 -1.03
CA PRO A 56 -24.97 -28.96 0.34
C PRO A 56 -26.18 -28.60 1.20
N SER A 57 -26.13 -28.92 2.49
CA SER A 57 -27.23 -28.60 3.39
C SER A 57 -27.57 -27.10 3.36
N MET A 58 -28.87 -26.78 3.44
CA MET A 58 -29.36 -25.38 3.50
C MET A 58 -28.64 -24.54 4.57
N ALA A 59 -28.28 -25.16 5.70
CA ALA A 59 -27.55 -24.50 6.78
C ALA A 59 -26.10 -24.13 6.40
N PHE A 60 -25.42 -24.95 5.59
CA PHE A 60 -24.06 -24.67 5.13
C PHE A 60 -24.03 -23.43 4.23
N THR A 61 -24.90 -23.40 3.20
CA THR A 61 -24.98 -22.26 2.28
C THR A 61 -25.33 -20.98 3.03
N TYR A 62 -26.28 -21.05 3.97
CA TYR A 62 -26.62 -19.92 4.84
C TYR A 62 -25.41 -19.44 5.65
N ASN A 63 -24.71 -20.34 6.34
CA ASN A 63 -23.56 -19.99 7.17
C ASN A 63 -22.40 -19.38 6.36
N VAL A 64 -22.10 -19.93 5.18
CA VAL A 64 -21.05 -19.41 4.28
C VAL A 64 -21.40 -18.01 3.78
N MET A 65 -22.64 -17.83 3.30
CA MET A 65 -23.08 -16.53 2.79
C MET A 65 -23.15 -15.46 3.89
N GLU A 66 -23.53 -15.84 5.11
CA GLU A 66 -23.53 -14.92 6.25
C GLU A 66 -22.11 -14.51 6.65
N CYS A 67 -21.15 -15.45 6.64
CA CYS A 67 -19.73 -15.14 6.85
C CYS A 67 -19.17 -14.20 5.78
N ILE A 68 -19.50 -14.43 4.49
CA ILE A 68 -19.07 -13.56 3.39
C ILE A 68 -19.65 -12.16 3.55
N ARG A 69 -20.94 -12.04 3.87
CA ARG A 69 -21.59 -10.75 4.13
C ARG A 69 -20.98 -10.03 5.32
N ALA A 70 -20.66 -10.75 6.39
CA ALA A 70 -20.02 -10.18 7.56
C ALA A 70 -18.61 -9.65 7.25
N GLU A 71 -17.88 -10.29 6.34
CA GLU A 71 -16.54 -9.84 5.92
C GLU A 71 -16.60 -8.71 4.88
N GLU A 72 -17.48 -8.76 3.88
CA GLU A 72 -17.71 -7.64 2.95
C GLU A 72 -18.21 -6.38 3.67
N ALA A 73 -19.01 -6.55 4.72
CA ALA A 73 -19.45 -5.44 5.58
C ALA A 73 -18.29 -4.80 6.36
N ARG A 74 -17.14 -5.46 6.50
CA ARG A 74 -15.89 -4.84 6.96
C ARG A 74 -15.24 -4.09 5.81
N VAL A 75 -15.89 -3.00 5.37
CA VAL A 75 -15.19 -1.90 4.69
C VAL A 75 -13.89 -1.64 5.46
N PRO A 76 -12.71 -1.53 4.79
CA PRO A 76 -11.45 -1.36 5.49
C PRO A 76 -11.64 -0.22 6.47
N LEU A 77 -11.39 -0.49 7.77
CA LEU A 77 -11.49 0.48 8.85
C LEU A 77 -10.66 1.69 8.42
N LYS A 78 -11.29 2.65 7.73
CA LYS A 78 -10.69 3.92 7.38
C LYS A 78 -10.28 4.44 8.72
N ALA A 79 -8.96 4.49 8.97
CA ALA A 79 -8.41 4.94 10.23
C ALA A 79 -9.19 6.21 10.61
N ARG A 80 -10.01 6.11 11.65
CA ARG A 80 -10.92 7.18 12.07
C ARG A 80 -10.06 8.28 12.68
N VAL A 81 -9.36 9.02 11.82
CA VAL A 81 -8.65 10.23 12.22
C VAL A 81 -9.74 11.24 12.52
N ASP A 82 -9.90 11.57 13.79
CA ASP A 82 -10.85 12.60 14.22
C ASP A 82 -10.46 13.94 13.60
N SER A 83 -11.40 14.54 12.86
CA SER A 83 -11.20 15.84 12.22
C SER A 83 -10.85 16.95 13.21
N ARG A 84 -11.19 16.78 14.50
CA ARG A 84 -10.79 17.69 15.59
C ARG A 84 -9.28 17.72 15.79
N ILE A 85 -8.60 16.57 15.65
CA ILE A 85 -7.13 16.47 15.78
C ILE A 85 -6.47 17.21 14.63
N ILE A 86 -6.98 17.03 13.40
CA ILE A 86 -6.49 17.73 12.21
C ILE A 86 -6.63 19.24 12.40
N TRP A 87 -7.78 19.71 12.87
CA TRP A 87 -8.02 21.12 13.11
C TRP A 87 -7.10 21.71 14.19
N GLY A 88 -6.84 20.95 15.27
CA GLY A 88 -5.91 21.36 16.33
C GLY A 88 -4.47 21.53 15.82
N ILE A 89 -3.98 20.57 15.02
CA ILE A 89 -2.64 20.65 14.42
C ILE A 89 -2.57 21.82 13.44
N SER A 90 -3.56 21.98 12.56
CA SER A 90 -3.61 23.09 11.61
C SER A 90 -3.64 24.46 12.31
N LEU A 91 -4.43 24.60 13.37
CA LEU A 91 -4.50 25.85 14.13
C LEU A 91 -3.16 26.20 14.77
N PHE A 92 -2.45 25.21 15.33
CA PHE A 92 -1.12 25.41 15.91
C PHE A 92 -0.10 25.93 14.88
N PHE A 93 -0.06 25.33 13.68
CA PHE A 93 0.83 25.80 12.61
C PHE A 93 0.47 27.21 12.12
N ILE A 94 -0.81 27.51 11.93
CA ILE A 94 -1.25 28.85 11.50
C ILE A 94 -0.86 29.90 12.55
N LEU A 95 -1.08 29.61 13.83
CA LEU A 95 -0.77 30.52 14.93
C LEU A 95 0.74 30.74 15.05
N THR A 96 1.56 29.69 14.98
CA THR A 96 3.02 29.82 15.04
C THR A 96 3.58 30.61 13.87
N ILE A 97 3.09 30.37 12.64
CA ILE A 97 3.46 31.17 11.46
C ILE A 97 3.03 32.64 11.63
N ALA A 98 1.82 32.89 12.13
CA ALA A 98 1.33 34.25 12.35
C ALA A 98 2.20 35.02 13.36
N VAL A 99 2.58 34.39 14.47
CA VAL A 99 3.48 35.00 15.47
C VAL A 99 4.85 35.30 14.86
N LEU A 100 5.40 34.37 14.07
CA LEU A 100 6.69 34.58 13.39
C LEU A 100 6.59 35.74 12.40
N LEU A 101 5.52 35.83 11.61
CA LEU A 101 5.30 36.95 10.69
C LEU A 101 5.18 38.28 11.40
N VAL A 102 4.41 38.35 12.50
CA VAL A 102 4.31 39.58 13.31
C VAL A 102 5.67 39.97 13.87
N TYR A 103 6.43 39.01 14.40
CA TYR A 103 7.78 39.26 14.91
C TYR A 103 8.72 39.75 13.81
N ALA A 104 8.71 39.11 12.64
CA ALA A 104 9.53 39.48 11.48
C ALA A 104 9.19 40.88 11.00
N LEU A 105 7.90 41.19 10.81
CA LEU A 105 7.44 42.51 10.37
C LEU A 105 7.74 43.60 11.41
N SER A 106 7.61 43.30 12.70
CA SER A 106 7.94 44.25 13.78
C SER A 106 9.45 44.53 13.89
N SER A 107 10.28 43.59 13.43
CA SER A 107 11.74 43.72 13.42
C SER A 107 12.27 44.52 12.22
N ILE A 108 11.42 44.83 11.23
CA ILE A 108 11.79 45.66 10.07
C ILE A 108 11.81 47.12 10.51
N LYS A 109 13.01 47.65 10.80
CA LYS A 109 13.21 49.10 10.89
C LYS A 109 13.15 49.69 9.49
N LEU A 110 12.01 50.29 9.14
CA LEU A 110 11.83 50.99 7.86
C LEU A 110 12.61 52.32 7.88
N SER A 111 13.92 52.27 7.64
CA SER A 111 14.72 53.48 7.40
C SER A 111 14.49 53.98 5.97
N ALA A 112 13.93 55.17 5.85
CA ALA A 112 13.69 55.91 4.61
C ALA A 112 15.00 56.44 3.97
N PRO A 113 14.97 56.96 2.73
CA PRO A 113 15.86 56.55 1.64
C PRO A 113 17.26 57.16 1.77
N GLY A 114 18.28 56.30 1.79
CA GLY A 114 19.67 56.72 1.73
C GLY A 114 20.62 55.53 1.78
N LYS A 115 21.23 55.23 0.62
CA LYS A 115 22.23 54.19 0.34
C LYS A 115 21.74 52.73 0.35
N LEU A 116 21.65 52.20 -0.87
CA LEU A 116 21.41 50.80 -1.24
C LEU A 116 22.62 49.90 -0.95
N THR A 117 23.16 49.84 0.26
CA THR A 117 24.21 48.85 0.61
C THR A 117 24.28 48.61 2.12
N ASP A 118 23.25 48.10 2.79
CA ASP A 118 23.45 47.39 4.07
C ASP A 118 22.27 46.50 4.51
N TYR A 119 21.68 45.73 3.60
CA TYR A 119 20.62 44.76 3.96
C TYR A 119 21.17 43.38 4.40
N THR A 120 22.48 43.20 4.51
CA THR A 120 23.09 41.89 4.82
C THR A 120 23.48 41.69 6.29
N LYS A 121 23.07 42.58 7.19
CA LYS A 121 23.24 42.38 8.64
C LYS A 121 21.90 42.25 9.34
N VAL A 122 21.11 41.27 8.91
CA VAL A 122 20.21 40.62 9.86
C VAL A 122 21.13 39.94 10.89
N PRO A 123 21.05 40.27 12.19
CA PRO A 123 21.86 39.60 13.20
C PRO A 123 21.43 38.13 13.27
N VAL A 124 22.08 37.27 12.48
CA VAL A 124 21.94 35.80 12.53
C VAL A 124 22.26 35.24 13.92
N SER A 125 22.91 36.04 14.78
CA SER A 125 23.12 35.75 16.20
C SER A 125 21.82 35.62 17.01
N GLN A 126 20.75 36.34 16.64
CA GLN A 126 19.43 36.22 17.31
C GLN A 126 18.63 35.00 16.83
N LEU A 127 18.83 34.58 15.57
CA LEU A 127 18.21 33.36 15.03
C LEU A 127 18.94 32.09 15.52
N ASN A 128 20.25 32.17 15.74
CA ASN A 128 21.03 31.07 16.31
C ASN A 128 20.46 30.61 17.66
N GLY A 129 19.99 31.51 18.53
CA GLY A 129 19.38 31.13 19.82
C GLY A 129 18.11 30.29 19.66
N LEU A 130 17.29 30.60 18.65
CA LEU A 130 16.05 29.88 18.35
C LEU A 130 16.30 28.53 17.67
N PHE A 131 17.31 28.42 16.80
CA PHE A 131 17.62 27.17 16.08
C PHE A 131 18.61 26.23 16.80
N THR A 132 19.45 26.74 17.70
CA THR A 132 20.46 25.92 18.40
C THR A 132 19.95 25.30 19.69
N GLY A 133 18.89 25.87 20.29
CA GLY A 133 18.26 25.34 21.50
C GLY A 133 17.59 23.98 21.26
N PRO A 134 17.47 23.14 22.30
CA PRO A 134 16.83 21.82 22.19
C PRO A 134 15.39 21.88 21.65
N ILE A 135 14.66 22.96 21.96
CA ILE A 135 13.29 23.20 21.46
C ILE A 135 13.29 23.49 19.95
N GLY A 136 14.21 24.32 19.46
CA GLY A 136 14.32 24.64 18.04
C GLY A 136 14.76 23.46 17.18
N LYS A 137 15.73 22.69 17.69
CA LYS A 137 16.15 21.42 17.05
C LYS A 137 15.01 20.41 17.00
N GLY A 138 14.23 20.30 18.07
CA GLY A 138 13.04 19.45 18.11
C GLY A 138 11.98 19.90 17.09
N PHE A 139 11.74 21.21 16.97
CA PHE A 139 10.80 21.75 15.99
C PHE A 139 11.24 21.49 14.56
N LEU A 140 12.52 21.71 14.23
CA LEU A 140 13.07 21.42 12.90
C LEU A 140 13.04 19.91 12.58
N PHE A 141 13.33 19.05 13.56
CA PHE A 141 13.25 17.61 13.38
C PHE A 141 11.81 17.15 13.11
N PHE A 142 10.85 17.68 13.87
CA PHE A 142 9.44 17.41 13.68
C PHE A 142 8.94 17.88 12.30
N ASP A 143 9.30 19.10 11.90
CA ASP A 143 8.91 19.67 10.60
C ASP A 143 9.51 18.87 9.43
N MET A 144 10.78 18.44 9.55
CA MET A 144 11.43 17.58 8.56
C MET A 144 10.76 16.21 8.43
N VAL A 145 10.43 15.56 9.56
CA VAL A 145 9.72 14.27 9.55
C VAL A 145 8.32 14.42 8.97
N MET A 146 7.61 15.49 9.33
CA MET A 146 6.27 15.76 8.81
C MET A 146 6.28 16.08 7.32
N GLY A 147 7.28 16.84 6.85
CA GLY A 147 7.51 17.12 5.43
C GLY A 147 7.77 15.84 4.62
N LEU A 148 8.61 14.94 5.13
CA LEU A 148 8.85 13.63 4.51
C LEU A 148 7.59 12.77 4.45
N PHE A 149 6.81 12.74 5.54
CA PHE A 149 5.56 11.97 5.57
C PHE A 149 4.52 12.51 4.56
N VAL A 150 4.38 13.84 4.47
CA VAL A 150 3.52 14.47 3.46
C VAL A 150 4.04 14.19 2.05
N MET A 151 5.35 14.26 1.84
CA MET A 151 5.97 13.97 0.54
C MET A 151 5.72 12.52 0.12
N ASP A 152 5.93 11.54 1.01
CA ASP A 152 5.61 10.13 0.77
C ASP A 152 4.12 9.95 0.46
N LYS A 153 3.23 10.60 1.22
CA LYS A 153 1.79 10.55 0.97
C LYS A 153 1.40 11.16 -0.39
N VAL A 154 2.03 12.26 -0.80
CA VAL A 154 1.81 12.89 -2.11
C VAL A 154 2.33 12.00 -3.24
N LEU A 155 3.50 11.39 -3.07
CA LEU A 155 4.11 10.47 -4.05
C LEU A 155 3.26 9.22 -4.26
N ARG A 156 2.79 8.59 -3.17
CA ARG A 156 1.88 7.43 -3.22
C ARG A 156 0.55 7.78 -3.88
N ARG A 157 -0.01 8.95 -3.57
CA ARG A 157 -1.28 9.40 -4.18
C ARG A 157 -1.14 9.74 -5.66
N ARG A 158 0.06 10.14 -6.12
CA ARG A 158 0.35 10.43 -7.53
C ARG A 158 0.77 9.20 -8.34
N GLY A 159 0.84 8.01 -7.75
CA GLY A 159 0.98 6.77 -8.50
C GLY A 159 2.33 6.58 -9.21
N MET A 160 3.43 7.12 -8.66
CA MET A 160 4.78 6.74 -9.12
C MET A 160 5.24 5.40 -8.52
N SER A 161 4.36 4.41 -8.61
CA SER A 161 4.69 2.98 -8.55
C SER A 161 4.04 2.34 -9.76
N LYS A 162 4.58 2.70 -10.93
CA LYS A 162 4.64 1.83 -12.10
C LYS A 162 6.12 1.76 -12.43
N GLY A 163 6.72 0.61 -12.12
CA GLY A 163 8.16 0.36 -12.14
C GLY A 163 8.49 -0.60 -11.01
#